data_AF-A0A2V8U3E9-F1
#
_entry.id   AF-A0A2V8U3E9-F1
#
_cell.length_a   1.000
_cell.length_b   1.000
_cell.length_c   1.000
_cell.angle_alpha   90.00
_cell.angle_beta   90.00
_cell.angle_gamma   90.00
#
_symmetry.space_group_name_H-M   'P 1'
#
loop_
_entity.id
_entity.type
_entity.pdbx_description
1 polymer ?
#
loop_
_entity_poly.entity_id
_entity_poly.type
_entity_poly.pdbx_seq_one_letter_code
_entity_poly.pdbx_strand_id
1 'polypeptide(L)'
;MGPALLLTLALGIDPQLARSYLAEAGASCKAGALLWPRGLCGPIVIVDAKTRGYVTADGEGTLPKDAAIANTAANMNGSKWIMLQWPLPEDRNVRLALMLHESFHFVQADIGFPMANPANPHLDSLEGRYWIELEWRALAAALESDGDARRRAAADAVGFRRKRRAIFPDAAATERALEMNEGLAEY
;
A
#
# COMPACT_ATOMS: atom_id res chain seq x y z
N MET A 1 -33.18 -12.08 17.33
CA MET A 1 -31.91 -11.67 16.68
C MET A 1 -30.78 -12.39 17.39
N GLY A 2 -29.90 -13.08 16.66
CA GLY A 2 -28.81 -13.87 17.26
C GLY A 2 -27.62 -13.00 17.74
N PRO A 3 -26.79 -13.49 18.67
CA PRO A 3 -25.67 -12.74 19.24
C PRO A 3 -24.64 -12.28 18.21
N ALA A 4 -24.41 -13.05 17.13
CA ALA A 4 -23.52 -12.66 16.04
C ALA A 4 -24.00 -11.39 15.30
N LEU A 5 -25.31 -11.29 15.02
CA LEU A 5 -25.88 -10.13 14.33
C LEU A 5 -25.80 -8.85 15.18
N LEU A 6 -25.95 -8.98 16.50
CA LEU A 6 -25.78 -7.87 17.45
C LEU A 6 -24.33 -7.37 17.48
N LEU A 7 -23.35 -8.27 17.43
CA LEU A 7 -21.93 -7.93 17.41
C LEU A 7 -21.54 -7.23 16.09
N THR A 8 -22.03 -7.72 14.95
CA THR A 8 -21.83 -7.07 13.65
C THR A 8 -22.40 -5.65 13.61
N LEU A 9 -23.61 -5.46 14.15
CA LEU A 9 -24.23 -4.13 14.21
C LEU A 9 -23.47 -3.17 15.13
N ALA A 10 -22.91 -3.67 16.24
CA ALA A 10 -22.13 -2.85 17.16
C ALA A 10 -20.76 -2.45 16.59
N LEU A 11 -20.08 -3.38 15.89
CA LEU A 11 -18.75 -3.17 15.33
C LEU A 11 -18.75 -2.54 13.93
N GLY A 12 -19.88 -2.56 13.22
CA GLY A 12 -19.92 -2.23 11.80
C GLY A 12 -19.16 -3.22 10.90
N ILE A 13 -18.66 -4.33 11.45
CA ILE A 13 -17.80 -5.32 10.79
C ILE A 13 -18.42 -6.71 10.99
N ASP A 14 -18.41 -7.56 9.97
CA ASP A 14 -18.63 -9.01 10.14
C ASP A 14 -17.33 -9.64 10.71
N PRO A 15 -17.30 -10.06 11.99
CA PRO A 15 -16.06 -10.52 12.61
C PRO A 15 -15.56 -11.84 12.04
N GLN A 16 -16.47 -12.71 11.56
CA GLN A 16 -16.08 -14.00 11.00
C GLN A 16 -15.41 -13.79 9.63
N LEU A 17 -15.98 -12.93 8.80
CA LEU A 17 -15.41 -12.57 7.50
C LEU A 17 -14.08 -11.81 7.66
N ALA A 18 -14.02 -10.85 8.58
CA ALA A 18 -12.78 -10.13 8.86
C ALA A 18 -11.66 -11.09 9.31
N ARG A 19 -11.96 -12.04 10.20
CA ARG A 19 -10.97 -13.06 10.64
C ARG A 19 -10.54 -14.00 9.52
N SER A 20 -11.41 -14.33 8.56
CA SER A 20 -10.99 -15.13 7.41
C SER A 20 -9.99 -14.36 6.52
N TYR A 21 -10.19 -13.06 6.33
CA TYR A 21 -9.23 -12.21 5.60
C TYR A 21 -7.89 -12.09 6.34
N LEU A 22 -7.91 -11.95 7.66
CA LEU A 22 -6.69 -11.95 8.49
C LEU A 22 -5.91 -13.27 8.38
N ALA A 23 -6.61 -14.41 8.34
CA ALA A 23 -5.99 -15.70 8.14
C ALA A 23 -5.34 -15.83 6.74
N GLU A 24 -6.00 -15.32 5.68
CA GLU A 24 -5.44 -15.29 4.33
C GLU A 24 -4.14 -14.46 4.28
N ALA A 25 -4.15 -13.24 4.85
CA ALA A 25 -2.96 -12.41 4.91
C ALA A 25 -1.82 -13.06 5.72
N GLY A 26 -2.15 -13.71 6.84
CA GLY A 26 -1.17 -14.44 7.67
C GLY A 26 -0.51 -15.64 6.94
N ALA A 27 -1.22 -16.25 5.99
CA ALA A 27 -0.63 -17.28 5.13
C ALA A 27 0.30 -16.68 4.06
N SER A 28 -0.12 -15.57 3.44
CA SER A 28 0.63 -14.94 2.34
C SER A 28 1.85 -14.12 2.77
N CYS A 29 1.82 -13.49 3.95
CA CYS A 29 2.90 -12.59 4.39
C CYS A 29 4.27 -13.27 4.51
N LYS A 30 4.27 -14.59 4.73
CA LYS A 30 5.50 -15.40 4.79
C LYS A 30 6.23 -15.47 3.45
N ALA A 31 5.49 -15.46 2.34
CA ALA A 31 6.05 -15.48 0.99
C ALA A 31 6.87 -14.22 0.67
N GLY A 32 6.63 -13.11 1.38
CA GLY A 32 7.44 -11.89 1.25
C GLY A 32 8.94 -12.11 1.49
N ALA A 33 9.34 -13.15 2.23
CA ALA A 33 10.74 -13.52 2.40
C ALA A 33 11.44 -14.01 1.12
N LEU A 34 10.69 -14.22 0.02
CA LEU A 34 11.25 -14.50 -1.31
C LEU A 34 11.80 -13.23 -1.97
N LEU A 35 11.28 -12.05 -1.62
CA LEU A 35 11.63 -10.75 -2.20
C LEU A 35 12.40 -9.87 -1.22
N TRP A 36 12.07 -9.97 0.06
CA TRP A 36 12.58 -9.10 1.12
C TRP A 36 13.46 -9.87 2.11
N PRO A 37 14.37 -9.19 2.85
CA PRO A 37 15.21 -9.84 3.87
C PRO A 37 14.44 -10.54 4.99
N ARG A 38 13.14 -10.26 5.13
CA ARG A 38 12.21 -10.93 6.06
C ARG A 38 10.81 -10.99 5.48
N GLY A 39 9.96 -11.87 6.02
CA GLY A 39 8.54 -11.89 5.69
C GLY A 39 7.83 -10.61 6.14
N LEU A 40 6.70 -10.28 5.50
CA LEU A 40 5.92 -9.06 5.75
C LEU A 40 4.99 -9.17 6.96
N CYS A 41 5.04 -10.28 7.71
CA CYS A 41 4.07 -10.55 8.75
C CYS A 41 4.14 -9.53 9.90
N GLY A 42 2.97 -9.09 10.34
CA GLY A 42 2.78 -8.20 11.49
C GLY A 42 1.35 -8.31 12.03
N PRO A 43 1.07 -7.70 13.20
CA PRO A 43 -0.26 -7.70 13.79
C PRO A 43 -1.19 -6.78 12.98
N ILE A 44 -2.28 -7.32 12.46
CA ILE A 44 -3.26 -6.59 11.63
C ILE A 44 -4.53 -6.31 12.44
N VAL A 45 -5.04 -5.09 12.31
CA VAL A 45 -6.33 -4.65 12.86
C VAL A 45 -7.21 -4.10 11.74
N ILE A 46 -8.43 -4.65 11.63
CA ILE A 46 -9.45 -4.18 10.69
C ILE A 46 -10.42 -3.29 11.46
N VAL A 47 -10.73 -2.10 10.94
CA VAL A 47 -11.45 -1.05 11.66
C VAL A 47 -12.56 -0.48 10.79
N ASP A 48 -13.76 -0.34 11.34
CA ASP A 48 -14.83 0.43 10.71
C ASP A 48 -14.73 1.89 11.14
N ALA A 49 -14.60 2.82 10.18
CA ALA A 49 -14.39 4.23 10.50
C ALA A 49 -15.60 4.90 11.16
N LYS A 50 -16.81 4.37 10.94
CA LYS A 50 -18.05 4.99 11.42
C LYS A 50 -18.33 4.64 12.87
N THR A 51 -18.28 3.36 13.21
CA THR A 51 -18.52 2.82 14.55
C THR A 51 -17.27 2.80 15.41
N ARG A 52 -16.08 2.86 14.78
CA ARG A 52 -14.77 2.63 15.39
C ARG A 52 -14.60 1.22 15.95
N GLY A 53 -15.50 0.30 15.61
CA GLY A 53 -15.34 -1.11 15.91
C GLY A 53 -14.09 -1.65 15.23
N TYR A 54 -13.41 -2.60 15.87
CA TYR A 54 -12.27 -3.27 15.28
C TYR A 54 -12.33 -4.78 15.49
N VAL A 55 -11.63 -5.50 14.59
CA VAL A 55 -11.40 -6.94 14.66
C VAL A 55 -9.90 -7.21 14.42
N THR A 56 -9.31 -8.05 15.26
CA THR A 56 -7.96 -8.60 15.11
C THR A 56 -8.03 -10.13 15.01
N ALA A 57 -6.88 -10.79 14.85
CA ALA A 57 -6.82 -12.25 14.85
C ALA A 57 -7.25 -12.85 16.21
N ASP A 58 -7.11 -12.09 17.29
CA ASP A 58 -7.28 -12.57 18.67
C ASP A 58 -8.49 -11.97 19.40
N GLY A 59 -9.13 -10.93 18.85
CA GLY A 59 -10.22 -10.25 19.55
C GLY A 59 -10.91 -9.16 18.73
N GLU A 60 -11.89 -8.53 19.35
CA GLU A 60 -12.62 -7.38 18.82
C GLU A 60 -12.79 -6.32 19.90
N GLY A 61 -13.13 -5.10 19.50
CA GLY A 61 -13.36 -4.01 20.43
C GLY A 61 -13.71 -2.71 19.72
N THR A 62 -13.46 -1.59 20.39
CA THR A 62 -13.69 -0.24 19.85
C THR A 62 -12.44 0.60 20.03
N LEU A 63 -12.01 1.28 18.98
CA LEU A 63 -10.86 2.18 19.03
C LEU A 63 -11.12 3.38 19.94
N PRO A 64 -10.13 3.80 20.77
CA PRO A 64 -10.18 5.06 21.52
C PRO A 64 -10.51 6.23 20.61
N LYS A 65 -11.29 7.22 21.06
CA LYS A 65 -11.80 8.32 20.21
C LYS A 65 -10.71 9.16 19.53
N ASP A 66 -9.54 9.22 20.14
CA ASP A 66 -8.36 9.97 19.74
C ASP A 66 -7.41 9.18 18.80
N ALA A 67 -7.62 7.87 18.65
CA ALA A 67 -6.84 7.07 17.70
C ALA A 67 -7.18 7.47 16.24
N ALA A 68 -6.16 7.82 15.47
CA ALA A 68 -6.31 8.01 14.03
C ALA A 68 -6.71 6.70 13.33
N ILE A 69 -7.54 6.81 12.29
CA ILE A 69 -7.92 5.70 11.42
C ILE A 69 -7.34 5.98 10.04
N ALA A 70 -6.43 5.12 9.58
CA ALA A 70 -5.81 5.19 8.26
C ALA A 70 -5.33 3.79 7.85
N ASN A 71 -5.31 3.52 6.55
CA ASN A 71 -4.63 2.34 6.00
C ASN A 71 -3.12 2.63 6.03
N THR A 72 -2.46 2.20 7.11
CA THR A 72 -1.00 2.30 7.28
C THR A 72 -0.59 1.63 8.61
N ALA A 73 0.69 1.70 8.94
CA ALA A 73 1.19 1.36 10.27
C ALA A 73 0.74 2.40 11.31
N ALA A 74 -0.07 1.97 12.29
CA ALA A 74 -0.65 2.84 13.32
C ALA A 74 -0.39 2.31 14.73
N ASN A 75 -0.27 3.22 15.71
CA ASN A 75 -0.15 2.83 17.11
C ASN A 75 -1.53 2.67 17.75
N MET A 76 -1.79 1.53 18.36
CA MET A 76 -2.98 1.24 19.16
C MET A 76 -2.55 0.60 20.48
N ASN A 77 -2.96 1.20 21.60
CA ASN A 77 -2.61 0.74 22.96
C ASN A 77 -1.09 0.58 23.20
N GLY A 78 -0.28 1.47 22.61
CA GLY A 78 1.18 1.42 22.75
C GLY A 78 1.90 0.42 21.85
N SER A 79 1.16 -0.34 21.03
CA SER A 79 1.73 -1.29 20.06
C SER A 79 1.53 -0.79 18.64
N LYS A 80 2.48 -1.11 17.75
CA LYS A 80 2.39 -0.85 16.30
C LYS A 80 1.52 -1.93 15.65
N TRP A 81 0.56 -1.53 14.83
CA TRP A 81 -0.36 -2.39 14.09
C TRP A 81 -0.38 -2.01 12.61
N ILE A 82 -0.67 -2.98 11.75
CA ILE A 82 -1.09 -2.76 10.37
C ILE A 82 -2.59 -2.49 10.42
N MET A 83 -2.99 -1.25 10.20
CA MET A 83 -4.40 -0.86 10.24
C MET A 83 -5.02 -0.91 8.85
N LEU A 84 -6.22 -1.47 8.76
CA LEU A 84 -7.00 -1.61 7.55
C LEU A 84 -8.44 -1.15 7.78
N GLN A 85 -8.96 -0.33 6.88
CA GLN A 85 -10.31 0.20 6.97
C GLN A 85 -11.32 -0.76 6.33
N TRP A 86 -12.41 -1.04 7.04
CA TRP A 86 -13.55 -1.81 6.56
C TRP A 86 -14.51 -0.95 5.73
N PRO A 87 -15.20 -1.50 4.71
CA PRO A 87 -15.03 -2.85 4.16
C PRO A 87 -13.77 -2.99 3.30
N LEU A 88 -13.17 -4.17 3.34
CA LEU A 88 -12.09 -4.52 2.42
C LEU A 88 -12.65 -4.94 1.05
N PRO A 89 -11.85 -4.86 -0.03
CA PRO A 89 -12.27 -5.33 -1.35
C PRO A 89 -12.77 -6.78 -1.32
N GLU A 90 -13.85 -7.06 -2.07
CA GLU A 90 -14.42 -8.41 -2.16
C GLU A 90 -13.53 -9.35 -2.97
N ASP A 91 -12.92 -8.85 -4.05
CA ASP A 91 -11.96 -9.60 -4.84
C ASP A 91 -10.75 -9.98 -3.98
N ARG A 92 -10.44 -11.27 -3.98
CA ARG A 92 -9.38 -11.84 -3.13
C ARG A 92 -8.01 -11.25 -3.44
N ASN A 93 -7.67 -11.08 -4.72
CA ASN A 93 -6.33 -10.64 -5.11
C ASN A 93 -6.16 -9.15 -4.83
N VAL A 94 -7.17 -8.34 -5.12
CA VAL A 94 -7.17 -6.90 -4.79
C VAL A 94 -7.08 -6.70 -3.27
N ARG A 95 -7.85 -7.46 -2.50
CA ARG A 95 -7.79 -7.42 -1.03
C ARG A 95 -6.42 -7.82 -0.50
N LEU A 96 -5.89 -8.96 -0.95
CA LEU A 96 -4.59 -9.42 -0.47
C LEU A 96 -3.45 -8.47 -0.86
N ALA A 97 -3.50 -7.89 -2.06
CA ALA A 97 -2.54 -6.87 -2.48
C ALA A 97 -2.55 -5.68 -1.50
N LEU A 98 -3.75 -5.13 -1.20
CA LEU A 98 -3.88 -4.06 -0.19
C LEU A 98 -3.34 -4.49 1.19
N MET A 99 -3.70 -5.67 1.67
CA MET A 99 -3.25 -6.14 2.99
C MET A 99 -1.73 -6.30 3.06
N LEU A 100 -1.10 -6.79 1.99
CA LEU A 100 0.34 -6.97 1.92
C LEU A 100 1.07 -5.64 1.68
N HIS A 101 0.49 -4.72 0.92
CA HIS A 101 0.96 -3.34 0.78
C HIS A 101 1.08 -2.66 2.15
N GLU A 102 0.02 -2.71 2.97
CA GLU A 102 0.09 -2.12 4.32
C GLU A 102 1.03 -2.88 5.26
N SER A 103 1.16 -4.20 5.05
CA SER A 103 2.14 -5.03 5.77
C SER A 103 3.58 -4.66 5.41
N PHE A 104 3.85 -4.24 4.17
CA PHE A 104 5.15 -3.74 3.76
C PHE A 104 5.51 -2.46 4.52
N HIS A 105 4.59 -1.49 4.63
CA HIS A 105 4.81 -0.28 5.42
C HIS A 105 5.12 -0.57 6.90
N PHE A 106 4.60 -1.66 7.46
CA PHE A 106 4.92 -2.09 8.81
C PHE A 106 6.39 -2.50 8.97
N VAL A 107 6.98 -3.18 7.97
CA VAL A 107 8.38 -3.68 8.02
C VAL A 107 9.39 -2.76 7.34
N GLN A 108 8.93 -1.76 6.59
CA GLN A 108 9.70 -0.94 5.66
C GLN A 108 11.02 -0.41 6.24
N ALA A 109 10.94 0.21 7.42
CA ALA A 109 12.11 0.77 8.11
C ALA A 109 13.10 -0.32 8.53
N ASP A 110 12.61 -1.49 8.96
CA ASP A 110 13.43 -2.62 9.41
C ASP A 110 14.26 -3.23 8.26
N ILE A 111 13.77 -3.10 7.03
CA ILE A 111 14.43 -3.61 5.82
C ILE A 111 15.26 -2.55 5.09
N GLY A 112 15.48 -1.38 5.71
CA GLY A 112 16.37 -0.33 5.20
C GLY A 112 15.71 0.70 4.28
N PHE A 113 14.37 0.71 4.21
CA PHE A 113 13.60 1.68 3.44
C PHE A 113 12.73 2.52 4.40
N PRO A 114 13.28 3.58 5.02
CA PRO A 114 12.48 4.42 5.91
C PRO A 114 11.31 5.05 5.13
N MET A 115 10.14 5.05 5.75
CA MET A 115 8.92 5.62 5.16
C MET A 115 9.15 7.10 4.81
N ALA A 116 8.84 7.46 3.58
CA ALA A 116 9.01 8.81 3.07
C ALA A 116 7.96 9.12 2.00
N ASN A 117 7.07 10.07 2.29
CA ASN A 117 6.03 10.48 1.36
C ASN A 117 6.14 11.98 1.03
N PRO A 118 7.21 12.42 0.35
CA PRO A 118 7.35 13.81 -0.03
C PRO A 118 6.34 14.18 -1.11
N ALA A 119 5.84 15.43 -1.04
CA ALA A 119 5.02 15.97 -2.11
C ALA A 119 5.82 16.05 -3.43
N ASN A 120 5.16 15.73 -4.54
CA ASN A 120 5.71 15.85 -5.88
C ASN A 120 4.81 16.78 -6.74
N PRO A 121 4.66 18.07 -6.36
CA PRO A 121 3.67 18.97 -6.96
C PRO A 121 3.93 19.26 -8.44
N HIS A 122 5.16 19.04 -8.93
CA HIS A 122 5.46 19.16 -10.35
C HIS A 122 4.67 18.15 -11.20
N LEU A 123 4.30 16.99 -10.65
CA LEU A 123 3.45 16.01 -11.32
C LEU A 123 2.00 16.49 -11.53
N ASP A 124 1.59 17.57 -10.85
CA ASP A 124 0.32 18.26 -11.09
C ASP A 124 0.41 19.42 -12.07
N SER A 125 1.62 19.82 -12.47
CA SER A 125 1.81 20.83 -13.51
C SER A 125 1.57 20.26 -14.90
N LEU A 126 1.15 21.11 -15.85
CA LEU A 126 0.99 20.72 -17.25
C LEU A 126 2.28 20.09 -17.82
N GLU A 127 3.43 20.72 -17.57
CA GLU A 127 4.72 20.25 -18.08
C GLU A 127 5.14 18.92 -17.44
N GLY A 128 4.96 18.76 -16.13
CA GLY A 128 5.23 17.49 -15.46
C GLY A 128 4.33 16.35 -15.96
N ARG A 129 3.03 16.63 -16.15
CA ARG A 129 2.05 15.68 -16.72
C ARG A 129 2.39 15.29 -18.15
N TYR A 130 2.85 16.23 -18.96
CA TYR A 130 3.28 15.96 -20.32
C TYR A 130 4.45 14.97 -20.36
N TRP A 131 5.48 15.21 -19.55
CA TRP A 131 6.66 14.33 -19.55
C TRP A 131 6.39 12.97 -18.90
N ILE A 132 5.55 12.87 -17.86
CA ILE A 132 5.20 11.56 -17.27
C ILE A 132 4.32 10.75 -18.23
N GLU A 133 3.43 11.39 -19.00
CA GLU A 133 2.63 10.68 -19.99
C GLU A 133 3.49 10.13 -21.14
N LEU A 134 4.49 10.89 -21.60
CA LEU A 134 5.47 10.39 -22.56
C LEU A 134 6.27 9.20 -21.99
N GLU A 135 6.72 9.30 -20.73
CA GLU A 135 7.40 8.22 -20.03
C GLU A 135 6.54 6.95 -19.98
N TRP A 136 5.27 7.05 -19.57
CA TRP A 136 4.36 5.91 -19.49
C TRP A 136 4.01 5.31 -20.84
N ARG A 137 3.78 6.12 -21.88
CA ARG A 137 3.53 5.63 -23.24
C ARG A 137 4.74 4.87 -23.79
N ALA A 138 5.95 5.38 -23.55
CA ALA A 138 7.18 4.71 -23.95
C ALA A 138 7.39 3.41 -23.17
N LEU A 139 7.07 3.39 -21.87
CA LEU A 139 7.12 2.17 -21.06
C LEU A 139 6.14 1.12 -21.55
N ALA A 140 4.89 1.50 -21.84
CA ALA A 140 3.89 0.59 -22.42
C ALA A 140 4.37 0.00 -23.74
N ALA A 141 4.88 0.83 -24.66
CA ALA A 141 5.46 0.38 -25.92
C ALA A 141 6.65 -0.57 -25.71
N ALA A 142 7.47 -0.37 -24.67
CA ALA A 142 8.57 -1.27 -24.33
C ALA A 142 8.08 -2.64 -23.86
N LEU A 143 7.00 -2.69 -23.06
CA LEU A 143 6.39 -3.92 -22.58
C LEU A 143 5.71 -4.71 -23.70
N GLU A 144 5.16 -4.03 -24.70
CA GLU A 144 4.40 -4.62 -25.82
C GLU A 144 5.26 -4.99 -27.04
N SER A 145 6.52 -4.57 -27.09
CA SER A 145 7.42 -4.80 -28.22
C SER A 145 8.60 -5.69 -27.87
N ASP A 146 9.38 -6.11 -28.88
CA ASP A 146 10.57 -6.95 -28.74
C ASP A 146 11.79 -6.34 -29.45
N GLY A 147 12.97 -6.93 -29.18
CA GLY A 147 14.22 -6.62 -29.88
C GLY A 147 14.60 -5.13 -29.84
N ASP A 148 14.93 -4.57 -30.99
CA ASP A 148 15.33 -3.16 -31.12
C ASP A 148 14.22 -2.17 -30.80
N ALA A 149 12.95 -2.52 -31.07
CA ALA A 149 11.82 -1.67 -30.75
C ALA A 149 11.68 -1.51 -29.23
N ARG A 150 11.75 -2.62 -28.49
CA ARG A 150 11.77 -2.61 -27.02
C ARG A 150 12.90 -1.76 -26.48
N ARG A 151 14.12 -1.94 -27.00
CA ARG A 151 15.29 -1.17 -26.56
C ARG A 151 15.11 0.34 -26.74
N ARG A 152 14.59 0.76 -27.90
CA ARG A 152 14.32 2.19 -28.17
C ARG A 152 13.23 2.74 -27.25
N ALA A 153 12.11 2.05 -27.12
CA ALA A 153 11.02 2.47 -26.24
C ALA A 153 11.45 2.56 -24.77
N ALA A 154 12.25 1.61 -24.29
CA ALA A 154 12.83 1.66 -22.94
C ALA A 154 13.80 2.86 -22.78
N ALA A 155 14.63 3.14 -23.79
CA ALA A 155 15.51 4.30 -23.78
C ALA A 155 14.73 5.62 -23.78
N ASP A 156 13.64 5.70 -24.54
CA ASP A 156 12.73 6.85 -24.56
C ASP A 156 12.10 7.07 -23.18
N ALA A 157 11.59 6.02 -22.53
CA ALA A 157 11.01 6.12 -21.18
C ALA A 157 12.01 6.69 -20.17
N VAL A 158 13.25 6.16 -20.15
CA VAL A 158 14.32 6.68 -19.28
C VAL A 158 14.72 8.11 -19.67
N GLY A 159 14.72 8.43 -20.95
CA GLY A 159 14.99 9.78 -21.47
C GLY A 159 13.97 10.80 -21.01
N PHE A 160 12.68 10.48 -21.09
CA PHE A 160 11.58 11.32 -20.64
C PHE A 160 11.61 11.53 -19.12
N ARG A 161 11.86 10.47 -18.34
CA ARG A 161 12.10 10.59 -16.89
C ARG A 161 13.25 11.55 -16.59
N ARG A 162 14.39 11.37 -17.25
CA ARG A 162 15.57 12.22 -17.07
C ARG A 162 15.28 13.67 -17.43
N LYS A 163 14.55 13.92 -18.51
CA LYS A 163 14.16 15.27 -18.93
C LYS A 163 13.25 15.94 -17.89
N ARG A 164 12.22 15.24 -17.43
CA ARG A 164 11.32 15.71 -16.36
C ARG A 164 12.09 16.08 -15.10
N ARG A 165 12.95 15.18 -14.61
CA ARG A 165 13.78 15.39 -13.42
C ARG A 165 14.85 16.49 -13.57
N ALA A 166 15.19 16.90 -14.79
CA ALA A 166 16.12 18.00 -15.06
C ALA A 166 15.42 19.37 -15.09
N ILE A 167 14.10 19.41 -15.31
CA ILE A 167 13.32 20.66 -15.37
C ILE A 167 12.88 21.07 -13.96
N PHE A 168 12.52 20.10 -13.13
CA PHE A 168 12.02 20.34 -11.78
C PHE A 168 13.11 20.09 -10.74
N PRO A 169 13.49 21.10 -9.93
CA PRO A 169 14.40 20.91 -8.81
C PRO A 169 13.92 19.80 -7.88
N ASP A 170 14.85 19.03 -7.33
CA ASP A 170 14.62 17.93 -6.36
C ASP A 170 13.75 16.76 -6.83
N ALA A 171 13.13 16.84 -8.01
CA ALA A 171 12.25 15.82 -8.56
C ALA A 171 12.87 14.43 -8.58
N ALA A 172 14.17 14.32 -8.88
CA ALA A 172 14.88 13.04 -8.82
C ALA A 172 14.91 12.41 -7.42
N ALA A 173 15.02 13.23 -6.38
CA ALA A 173 15.07 12.76 -5.00
C ALA A 173 13.65 12.49 -4.46
N THR A 174 12.72 13.42 -4.66
CA THR A 174 11.35 13.32 -4.13
C THR A 174 10.55 12.23 -4.82
N GLU A 175 10.70 12.05 -6.14
CA GLU A 175 10.05 10.95 -6.83
C GLU A 175 10.64 9.62 -6.42
N ARG A 176 11.97 9.52 -6.29
CA ARG A 176 12.61 8.27 -5.84
C ARG A 176 12.10 7.90 -4.45
N ALA A 177 12.02 8.85 -3.53
CA ALA A 177 11.48 8.60 -2.20
C ALA A 177 10.05 8.05 -2.27
N LEU A 178 9.18 8.64 -3.10
CA LEU A 178 7.82 8.17 -3.30
C LEU A 178 7.75 6.79 -3.99
N GLU A 179 8.56 6.56 -5.03
CA GLU A 179 8.71 5.27 -5.72
C GLU A 179 9.16 4.17 -4.76
N MET A 180 10.07 4.50 -3.83
CA MET A 180 10.53 3.57 -2.80
C MET A 180 9.50 3.35 -1.70
N ASN A 181 8.61 4.32 -1.46
CA ASN A 181 7.57 4.23 -0.44
C ASN A 181 6.39 3.40 -0.91
N GLU A 182 5.78 3.80 -2.02
CA GLU A 182 4.54 3.23 -2.54
C GLU A 182 4.83 2.14 -3.59
N GLY A 183 5.86 2.34 -4.43
CA GLY A 183 6.15 1.43 -5.52
C GLY A 183 6.69 0.08 -5.06
N LEU A 184 7.52 0.04 -4.01
CA LEU A 184 7.98 -1.22 -3.43
C LEU A 184 6.89 -1.97 -2.66
N ALA A 185 5.88 -1.27 -2.14
CA ALA A 185 4.76 -1.87 -1.44
C ALA A 185 3.85 -2.70 -2.38
N GLU A 186 3.92 -2.46 -3.69
CA GLU A 186 3.17 -3.18 -4.73
C GLU A 186 3.81 -4.53 -5.15
N TYR A 187 5.04 -4.84 -4.73
CA TYR A 187 5.80 -6.05 -5.11
C TYR A 187 5.93 -7.07 -3.97
#